data_AF-A0A918HGE7-F1
#
_entry.id   AF-A0A918HGE7-F1
#
_cell.length_a   1.000
_cell.length_b   1.000
_cell.length_c   1.000
_cell.angle_alpha   90.00
_cell.angle_beta   90.00
_cell.angle_gamma   90.00
#
_symmetry.space_group_name_H-M   'P 1'
#
loop_
_entity.id
_entity.type
_entity.pdbx_description
1 polymer ?
#
loop_
_entity_poly.entity_id
_entity_poly.type
_entity_poly.pdbx_seq_one_letter_code
_entity_poly.pdbx_strand_id
1 'polypeptide(L)'
;MPEHLTALDTLLPADFLSQLAALRDARDQLDQQIRAHLAYGREFVGPRPYTLASLADAAGLSISGVRTAYTDADRDAVAQALGRPPRSQT
;
A
#
# COMPACT_ATOMS: atom_id res chain seq x y z
N MET A 1 -26.20 11.07 3.65
CA MET A 1 -25.99 9.78 4.34
C MET A 1 -25.30 8.86 3.35
N PRO A 2 -24.23 8.14 3.73
CA PRO A 2 -23.55 7.28 2.78
C PRO A 2 -24.49 6.13 2.38
N GLU A 3 -24.97 6.13 1.13
CA GLU A 3 -26.01 5.21 0.64
C GLU A 3 -25.66 3.73 0.84
N HIS A 4 -24.36 3.41 0.89
CA HIS A 4 -23.88 2.05 1.14
C HIS A 4 -24.26 1.52 2.54
N LEU A 5 -24.41 2.38 3.56
CA LEU A 5 -24.78 1.94 4.91
C LEU A 5 -26.26 1.55 5.01
N THR A 6 -27.14 2.20 4.25
CA THR A 6 -28.56 1.83 4.19
C THR A 6 -28.78 0.52 3.44
N ALA A 7 -27.92 0.21 2.47
CA ALA A 7 -27.98 -1.06 1.75
C ALA A 7 -27.70 -2.28 2.64
N LEU A 8 -26.91 -2.10 3.71
CA LEU A 8 -26.57 -3.19 4.66
C LEU A 8 -27.81 -3.79 5.32
N ASP A 9 -28.84 -2.98 5.56
CA ASP A 9 -30.08 -3.38 6.25
C ASP A 9 -30.93 -4.36 5.42
N THR A 10 -30.65 -4.46 4.12
CA THR A 10 -31.37 -5.34 3.18
C THR A 10 -30.57 -6.59 2.80
N LEU A 11 -29.33 -6.73 3.28
CA LEU A 11 -28.48 -7.86 2.94
C LEU A 11 -28.85 -9.11 3.72
N LEU A 12 -28.76 -10.26 3.04
CA LEU A 12 -28.75 -11.54 3.75
C LEU A 12 -27.44 -11.67 4.55
N PRO A 13 -27.42 -12.42 5.67
CA PRO A 13 -26.21 -12.59 6.49
C PRO A 13 -24.99 -13.09 5.72
N ALA A 14 -25.19 -14.02 4.77
CA ALA A 14 -24.10 -14.56 3.95
C ALA A 14 -23.49 -13.50 3.00
N ASP A 15 -24.32 -12.61 2.45
CA ASP A 15 -23.87 -11.54 1.56
C ASP A 15 -23.12 -10.46 2.34
N PHE A 16 -23.57 -10.14 3.55
CA PHE A 16 -22.88 -9.23 4.45
C PHE A 16 -21.46 -9.74 4.79
N LEU A 17 -21.33 -11.00 5.20
CA LEU A 17 -20.03 -11.60 5.52
C LEU A 17 -19.10 -11.63 4.30
N SER A 18 -19.65 -11.94 3.11
CA SER A 18 -18.90 -11.95 1.85
C SER A 18 -18.40 -10.54 1.49
N GLN A 19 -19.23 -9.51 1.66
CA GLN A 19 -18.82 -8.11 1.45
C GLN A 19 -17.74 -7.68 2.43
N LEU A 20 -17.86 -8.04 3.72
CA LEU A 20 -16.85 -7.70 4.71
C LEU A 20 -15.51 -8.37 4.41
N ALA A 21 -15.53 -9.64 3.96
CA ALA A 21 -14.33 -10.33 3.51
C ALA A 21 -13.70 -9.64 2.29
N ALA A 22 -14.50 -9.26 1.30
CA ALA A 22 -14.02 -8.53 0.13
C ALA A 22 -13.41 -7.16 0.49
N LEU A 23 -14.00 -6.43 1.43
CA LEU A 23 -13.44 -5.17 1.92
C LEU A 23 -12.11 -5.37 2.64
N ARG A 24 -11.98 -6.43 3.44
CA ARG A 24 -10.71 -6.78 4.08
C ARG A 24 -9.64 -7.09 3.02
N ASP A 25 -9.97 -7.90 2.04
CA ASP A 25 -9.02 -8.30 0.99
C ASP A 25 -8.62 -7.07 0.14
N ALA A 26 -9.56 -6.17 -0.16
CA ALA A 26 -9.29 -4.91 -0.83
C ALA A 26 -8.37 -4.00 0.00
N ARG A 27 -8.56 -3.92 1.32
CA ARG A 27 -7.66 -3.20 2.23
C ARG A 27 -6.26 -3.81 2.18
N ASP A 28 -6.14 -5.13 2.29
CA ASP A 28 -4.84 -5.80 2.29
C ASP A 28 -4.09 -5.61 0.95
N GLN A 29 -4.81 -5.58 -0.17
CA GLN A 29 -4.27 -5.22 -1.49
C GLN A 29 -3.81 -3.77 -1.56
N LEU A 30 -4.59 -2.81 -1.03
CA LEU A 30 -4.19 -1.41 -0.96
C LEU A 30 -2.94 -1.22 -0.09
N ASP A 31 -2.86 -1.90 1.04
CA ASP A 31 -1.69 -1.87 1.91
C ASP A 31 -0.44 -2.41 1.18
N GLN A 32 -0.59 -3.49 0.40
CA GLN A 32 0.50 -4.00 -0.44
C GLN A 32 0.94 -2.98 -1.51
N GLN A 33 -0.01 -2.31 -2.16
CA GLN A 33 0.29 -1.26 -3.13
C GLN A 33 1.04 -0.09 -2.49
N ILE A 34 0.61 0.37 -1.31
CA ILE A 34 1.29 1.43 -0.55
C ILE A 34 2.75 1.03 -0.28
N ARG A 35 2.98 -0.21 0.20
CA ARG A 35 4.35 -0.71 0.44
C ARG A 35 5.21 -0.71 -0.82
N ALA A 36 4.67 -1.16 -1.95
CA ALA A 36 5.38 -1.14 -3.23
C ALA A 36 5.71 0.29 -3.68
N HIS A 37 4.80 1.26 -3.50
CA HIS A 37 5.05 2.66 -3.83
C HIS A 37 6.12 3.29 -2.93
N LEU A 38 6.11 2.97 -1.64
CA LEU A 38 7.14 3.40 -0.69
C LEU A 38 8.51 2.81 -1.06
N ALA A 39 8.57 1.52 -1.40
CA ALA A 39 9.79 0.86 -1.88
C ALA A 39 10.31 1.52 -3.16
N TYR A 40 9.43 1.76 -4.14
CA TYR A 40 9.76 2.45 -5.38
C TYR A 40 10.37 3.84 -5.12
N GLY A 41 9.63 4.70 -4.39
CA GLY A 41 10.04 6.07 -4.13
C GLY A 41 11.37 6.17 -3.39
N ARG A 42 11.69 5.19 -2.53
CA ARG A 42 12.92 5.20 -1.73
C ARG A 42 14.12 4.55 -2.41
N GLU A 43 13.92 3.47 -3.16
CA GLU A 43 15.01 2.64 -3.67
C GLU A 43 15.26 2.82 -5.18
N PHE A 44 14.27 3.27 -5.96
CA PHE A 44 14.34 3.23 -7.42
C PHE A 44 14.35 4.62 -8.08
N VAL A 45 13.94 5.67 -7.36
CA VAL A 45 13.89 7.05 -7.88
C VAL A 45 15.14 7.84 -7.48
N GLY A 46 15.67 8.65 -8.39
CA GLY A 46 16.55 9.73 -7.97
C GLY A 46 17.02 10.68 -9.07
N PRO A 47 17.65 11.82 -8.72
CA PRO A 47 18.12 12.20 -7.36
C PRO A 47 16.96 12.28 -6.35
N ARG A 48 17.14 11.72 -5.13
CA ARG A 48 16.07 11.43 -4.14
C ARG A 48 15.10 12.61 -3.97
N PRO A 49 13.95 12.64 -4.68
CA PRO A 49 13.08 13.79 -4.70
C PRO A 49 12.08 13.76 -3.53
N TYR A 50 11.90 12.58 -2.94
CA TYR A 50 10.97 12.34 -1.86
C TYR A 50 11.72 12.19 -0.54
N THR A 51 11.44 13.09 0.40
CA THR A 51 11.93 12.97 1.77
C THR A 51 11.10 11.95 2.53
N LEU A 52 11.65 11.35 3.60
CA LEU A 52 10.87 10.48 4.47
C LEU A 52 9.65 11.18 5.06
N ALA A 53 9.73 12.49 5.30
CA ALA A 53 8.61 13.29 5.78
C ALA A 53 7.49 13.39 4.73
N SER A 54 7.82 13.66 3.46
CA SER A 54 6.82 13.73 2.39
C SER A 54 6.15 12.37 2.14
N LEU A 55 6.90 11.27 2.24
CA LEU A 55 6.33 9.93 2.12
C LEU A 55 5.45 9.55 3.31
N ALA A 56 5.85 9.97 4.51
CA ALA A 56 5.10 9.75 5.74
C ALA A 56 3.74 10.46 5.68
N ASP A 57 3.77 11.75 5.31
CA ASP A 57 2.58 12.58 5.13
C ASP A 57 1.63 11.98 4.07
N ALA A 58 2.15 11.64 2.90
CA ALA A 58 1.35 11.08 1.81
C ALA A 58 0.76 9.69 2.13
N ALA A 59 1.48 8.85 2.88
CA ALA A 59 1.03 7.51 3.25
C ALA A 59 0.21 7.46 4.54
N GLY A 60 0.05 8.57 5.26
CA GLY A 60 -0.58 8.58 6.58
C GLY A 60 0.20 7.79 7.64
N LEU A 61 1.53 7.70 7.49
CA LEU A 61 2.42 6.96 8.38
C LEU A 61 3.31 7.90 9.18
N SER A 62 3.91 7.40 10.25
CA SER A 62 5.04 8.08 10.87
C SER A 62 6.30 7.92 10.02
N ILE A 63 7.29 8.82 10.19
CA ILE A 63 8.62 8.68 9.56
C ILE A 63 9.25 7.32 9.90
N SER A 64 9.09 6.85 11.15
CA SER A 64 9.54 5.51 11.55
C SER A 64 8.79 4.42 10.79
N GLY A 65 7.47 4.57 10.66
CA GLY A 65 6.62 3.66 9.88
C GLY A 65 7.09 3.53 8.43
N VAL A 66 7.39 4.64 7.74
CA VAL A 66 7.93 4.61 6.37
C VAL A 66 9.24 3.82 6.27
N ARG A 67 10.06 3.82 7.33
CA ARG A 67 11.33 3.08 7.35
C ARG A 67 11.12 1.57 7.31
N THR A 68 10.09 1.09 8.00
CA THR A 68 9.80 -0.34 8.18
C THR A 68 8.58 -0.81 7.39
N ALA A 69 7.94 0.08 6.62
CA ALA A 69 6.66 -0.20 5.97
C ALA A 69 6.76 -1.30 4.92
N TYR A 70 7.85 -1.39 4.18
CA TYR A 70 8.06 -2.39 3.14
C TYR A 70 9.22 -3.33 3.49
N THR A 71 9.12 -4.54 2.97
CA THR A 71 10.10 -5.62 3.15
C THR A 71 11.00 -5.75 1.92
N ASP A 72 12.03 -6.60 2.01
CA ASP A 72 12.84 -6.97 0.84
C ASP A 72 11.99 -7.59 -0.28
N ALA A 73 10.95 -8.35 0.06
CA ALA A 73 10.04 -8.94 -0.93
C ALA A 73 9.26 -7.88 -1.73
N ASP A 74 8.81 -6.80 -1.07
CA ASP A 74 8.16 -5.68 -1.76
C ASP A 74 9.14 -4.97 -2.70
N ARG A 75 10.40 -4.79 -2.27
CA ARG A 75 11.46 -4.21 -3.11
C ARG A 75 11.75 -5.09 -4.33
N ASP A 76 11.83 -6.40 -4.14
CA ASP A 76 12.13 -7.35 -5.20
C ASP A 76 10.98 -7.43 -6.21
N ALA A 77 9.72 -7.33 -5.75
CA ALA A 77 8.56 -7.23 -6.62
C ALA A 77 8.62 -5.97 -7.52
N VAL A 78 9.02 -4.82 -6.95
CA VAL A 78 9.24 -3.59 -7.74
C VAL A 78 10.39 -3.76 -8.74
N ALA A 79 11.50 -4.39 -8.34
CA ALA A 79 12.63 -4.64 -9.23
C ALA A 79 12.23 -5.52 -10.42
N GLN A 80 11.46 -6.57 -10.17
CA GLN A 80 10.92 -7.46 -11.21
C GLN A 80 9.98 -6.70 -12.15
N ALA A 81 9.05 -5.90 -11.60
CA ALA A 81 8.09 -5.13 -12.41
C ALA A 81 8.76 -4.06 -13.28
N LEU A 82 9.86 -3.45 -12.81
CA LEU A 82 10.60 -2.42 -13.54
C LEU A 82 11.72 -2.97 -14.43
N GLY A 83 12.06 -4.26 -14.31
CA GLY A 83 13.17 -4.88 -15.02
C GLY A 83 14.56 -4.30 -14.68
N ARG A 84 14.74 -3.75 -13.47
CA ARG A 84 16.03 -3.19 -13.01
C ARG A 84 16.22 -3.31 -11.50
N PRO A 85 17.46 -3.42 -11.01
CA PRO A 85 17.73 -3.49 -9.58
C PRO A 85 17.48 -2.14 -8.87
N PRO A 86 17.27 -2.17 -7.54
CA PRO A 86 17.23 -0.96 -6.73
C PRO A 86 18.58 -0.23 -6.77
N ARG A 87 18.54 1.09 -6.65
CA ARG A 87 19.75 1.94 -6.72
C ARG A 87 20.70 1.72 -5.55
N SER A 88 20.23 1.17 -4.44
CA SER A 88 21.06 0.81 -3.27
C SER A 88 21.95 -0.42 -3.52
N GLN A 89 21.71 -1.17 -4.60
CA GLN A 89 22.50 -2.35 -4.99
C GLN A 89 23.41 -2.11 -6.21
N THR A 90 23.44 -0.89 -6.75
CA THR A 90 24.29 -0.48 -7.88
C THR A 90 25.48 0.33 -7.38
#